data_AF-A0A9N8DD29-F1
#
_entry.id   AF-A0A9N8DD29-F1
#
_cell.length_a   1.000
_cell.length_b   1.000
_cell.length_c   1.000
_cell.angle_alpha   90.00
_cell.angle_beta   90.00
_cell.angle_gamma   90.00
#
_symmetry.space_group_name_H-M   'P 1'
#
loop_
_entity.id
_entity.type
_entity.pdbx_description
1 polymer ?
#
loop_
_entity_poly.entity_id
_entity_poly.type
_entity_poly.pdbx_seq_one_letter_code
_entity_poly.pdbx_strand_id
1 'polypeptide(L)'
;MALLSALLFWVALPSTTMAASTVDDNSNHFFVDPWDIYHPLDEGLWRGSSSSTNDPKGDVLQEEDVTIDGRWEGLRNNLRLAEIDSMRLLSRPPLSHHNGGVMKPLSYSIFQTGKSALSSLDPIDKNLIQPGRLFGLDYKHQLTGAHYRACAALLLLRGYSDAAHEILLGVTLDNLEDAVYAATHRGQTNWAEQHPLSDGADILHAAIHRLVEGNDLGEGDQTGYDNARYWYAGGPKLLATPAGHPVRTALARIAQEHTPRCLKEGNVVAGSAGAKHTVLSGGGKTRTVSISCGQWDDFAFLELCQKWDQGAFHNDRDMEDEVATLQRAEIILLLRHELFRCLRGNGM
;
A
#
# COMPACT_ATOMS: atom_id res chain seq x y z
N MET A 1 -2.80 38.84 8.27
CA MET A 1 -2.75 38.42 9.69
C MET A 1 -2.14 37.03 9.71
N ALA A 2 -1.00 36.89 10.38
CA ALA A 2 -0.14 35.70 10.34
C ALA A 2 -0.16 35.00 11.69
N LEU A 3 -0.43 33.70 11.70
CA LEU A 3 -0.24 32.72 12.79
C LEU A 3 0.00 31.37 12.10
N LEU A 4 1.21 31.10 11.59
CA LEU A 4 2.38 30.51 12.25
C LEU A 4 2.14 29.09 12.82
N SER A 5 2.45 28.15 11.94
CA SER A 5 2.72 26.74 12.11
C SER A 5 3.63 26.47 13.31
N ALA A 6 3.13 25.74 14.31
CA ALA A 6 3.94 25.12 15.36
C ALA A 6 3.11 24.06 16.10
N LEU A 7 3.48 22.79 15.98
CA LEU A 7 3.61 21.81 17.07
C LEU A 7 3.83 20.39 16.52
N LEU A 8 5.05 20.16 16.05
CA LEU A 8 5.69 18.85 15.95
C LEU A 8 6.82 18.83 16.98
N PHE A 9 6.57 18.28 18.17
CA PHE A 9 7.55 18.05 19.27
C PHE A 9 7.10 16.79 20.05
N TRP A 10 7.90 15.86 20.59
CA TRP A 10 9.36 15.55 20.65
C TRP A 10 9.50 14.16 21.36
N VAL A 11 10.23 13.16 20.84
CA VAL A 11 11.57 12.61 21.24
C VAL A 11 11.82 12.16 22.70
N ALA A 12 12.21 10.88 22.88
CA ALA A 12 13.31 10.43 23.77
C ALA A 12 13.90 9.04 23.37
N LEU A 13 15.23 8.91 23.39
CA LEU A 13 16.12 7.72 23.18
C LEU A 13 16.87 7.41 24.50
N PRO A 14 17.44 6.19 24.75
CA PRO A 14 18.78 5.77 24.26
C PRO A 14 18.92 4.26 23.90
N SER A 15 19.58 3.90 22.78
CA SER A 15 20.99 3.40 22.62
C SER A 15 21.27 1.94 23.03
N THR A 16 21.68 1.08 22.06
CA THR A 16 22.86 0.18 22.14
C THR A 16 23.28 -0.37 20.76
N THR A 17 24.57 -0.70 20.67
CA THR A 17 25.45 -0.94 19.52
C THR A 17 25.50 -2.37 18.95
N MET A 18 25.70 -2.43 17.62
CA MET A 18 26.53 -3.33 16.78
C MET A 18 26.58 -4.86 17.00
N ALA A 19 26.34 -5.60 15.92
CA ALA A 19 27.32 -6.56 15.35
C ALA A 19 26.99 -6.88 13.89
N ALA A 20 28.01 -6.84 13.03
CA ALA A 20 27.98 -7.34 11.67
C ALA A 20 28.36 -8.82 11.63
N SER A 21 27.78 -9.60 10.72
CA SER A 21 28.45 -10.79 10.18
C SER A 21 28.13 -10.98 8.71
N THR A 22 29.18 -11.32 7.99
CA THR A 22 29.36 -11.52 6.56
C THR A 22 28.99 -12.94 6.10
N VAL A 23 28.55 -13.01 4.82
CA VAL A 23 28.88 -14.03 3.80
C VAL A 23 28.21 -15.41 3.94
N ASP A 24 27.39 -15.82 2.96
CA ASP A 24 27.89 -16.67 1.88
C ASP A 24 26.93 -16.83 0.68
N ASP A 25 27.57 -17.03 -0.45
CA ASP A 25 27.08 -17.19 -1.82
C ASP A 25 26.47 -18.57 -2.09
N ASN A 26 25.80 -18.67 -3.25
CA ASN A 26 25.30 -19.87 -3.93
C ASN A 26 23.92 -20.43 -3.53
N SER A 27 22.92 -20.11 -4.35
CA SER A 27 22.20 -21.18 -5.06
C SER A 27 21.41 -20.66 -6.26
N ASN A 28 21.67 -21.30 -7.40
CA ASN A 28 20.87 -21.35 -8.62
C ASN A 28 19.37 -21.10 -8.38
N HIS A 29 18.80 -20.07 -9.02
CA HIS A 29 17.35 -20.00 -9.19
C HIS A 29 16.97 -19.68 -10.64
N PHE A 30 16.40 -20.72 -11.24
CA PHE A 30 15.47 -20.81 -12.35
C PHE A 30 14.84 -19.48 -12.80
N PHE A 31 14.88 -19.26 -14.11
CA PHE A 31 14.05 -18.29 -14.82
C PHE A 31 12.58 -18.49 -14.46
N VAL A 32 11.93 -17.45 -13.94
CA VAL A 32 10.48 -17.39 -13.66
C VAL A 32 9.93 -16.14 -14.32
N ASP A 33 8.88 -16.31 -15.11
CA ASP A 33 8.12 -15.26 -15.77
C ASP A 33 7.49 -14.32 -14.71
N PRO A 34 7.73 -13.00 -14.78
CA PRO A 34 7.27 -12.03 -13.77
C PRO A 34 5.74 -11.89 -13.67
N TRP A 35 5.00 -12.52 -14.58
CA TRP A 35 3.53 -12.57 -14.61
C TRP A 35 2.94 -13.95 -14.35
N ASP A 36 3.72 -14.95 -13.91
CA ASP A 36 3.17 -16.29 -13.73
C ASP A 36 2.14 -16.36 -12.59
N ILE A 37 0.89 -16.11 -12.96
CA ILE A 37 -0.37 -16.41 -12.26
C ILE A 37 -0.55 -17.92 -11.98
N TYR A 38 0.40 -18.76 -12.40
CA TYR A 38 0.53 -20.17 -12.02
C TYR A 38 1.73 -20.43 -11.10
N HIS A 39 2.33 -19.40 -10.49
CA HIS A 39 3.35 -19.62 -9.45
C HIS A 39 2.78 -20.59 -8.39
N PRO A 40 3.53 -21.57 -7.87
CA PRO A 40 3.00 -22.58 -6.92
C PRO A 40 2.43 -22.02 -5.60
N LEU A 41 2.55 -20.71 -5.37
CA LEU A 41 1.85 -19.98 -4.32
C LEU A 41 0.39 -19.67 -4.69
N ASP A 42 0.09 -19.44 -5.97
CA ASP A 42 -1.26 -19.45 -6.52
C ASP A 42 -1.81 -20.89 -6.56
N GLU A 43 -1.03 -21.90 -6.97
CA GLU A 43 -1.53 -23.29 -6.97
C GLU A 43 -1.92 -23.80 -5.56
N GLY A 44 -1.20 -23.39 -4.50
CA GLY A 44 -1.54 -23.77 -3.12
C GLY A 44 -2.76 -23.05 -2.54
N LEU A 45 -3.10 -21.87 -3.06
CA LEU A 45 -4.29 -21.09 -2.68
C LEU A 45 -5.56 -21.61 -3.37
N TRP A 46 -5.42 -22.24 -4.54
CA TRP A 46 -6.52 -22.79 -5.33
C TRP A 46 -6.68 -24.30 -5.18
N ARG A 47 -5.63 -25.09 -4.94
CA ARG A 47 -5.76 -26.54 -4.72
C ARG A 47 -5.90 -26.85 -3.23
N GLY A 48 -7.14 -26.76 -2.75
CA GLY A 48 -7.57 -27.61 -1.64
C GLY A 48 -7.21 -29.05 -2.00
N SER A 49 -6.46 -29.71 -1.12
CA SER A 49 -5.96 -31.07 -1.30
C SER A 49 -7.06 -32.02 -1.76
N SER A 50 -6.98 -32.51 -3.00
CA SER A 50 -7.72 -33.67 -3.45
C SER A 50 -6.76 -34.70 -4.04
N SER A 51 -6.54 -35.77 -3.28
CA SER A 51 -5.97 -37.00 -3.79
C SER A 51 -7.02 -37.72 -4.63
N SER A 52 -6.83 -37.83 -5.95
CA SER A 52 -7.49 -38.89 -6.71
C SER A 52 -6.80 -39.14 -8.05
N THR A 53 -6.61 -40.42 -8.33
CA THR A 53 -5.88 -41.05 -9.43
C THR A 53 -6.72 -41.25 -10.69
N ASN A 54 -6.06 -41.17 -11.86
CA ASN A 54 -6.44 -41.70 -13.20
C ASN A 54 -7.61 -40.96 -13.90
N ASP A 55 -7.56 -40.57 -15.18
CA ASP A 55 -7.35 -41.36 -16.42
C ASP A 55 -7.22 -40.37 -17.62
N PRO A 56 -6.53 -40.68 -18.74
CA PRO A 56 -6.29 -39.73 -19.82
C PRO A 56 -7.29 -39.92 -20.97
N LYS A 57 -8.13 -38.91 -21.26
CA LYS A 57 -8.78 -38.74 -22.58
C LYS A 57 -9.54 -37.41 -22.71
N GLY A 58 -9.13 -36.62 -23.70
CA GLY A 58 -9.99 -35.66 -24.41
C GLY A 58 -9.87 -34.21 -23.94
N ASP A 59 -9.05 -33.43 -24.64
CA ASP A 59 -8.91 -31.98 -24.47
C ASP A 59 -10.20 -31.23 -24.81
N VAL A 60 -11.07 -31.13 -23.82
CA VAL A 60 -11.93 -29.98 -23.58
C VAL A 60 -11.35 -29.35 -22.32
N LEU A 61 -10.98 -28.07 -22.37
CA LEU A 61 -10.66 -27.31 -21.17
C LEU A 61 -11.93 -27.25 -20.31
N GLN A 62 -12.18 -28.30 -19.53
CA GLN A 62 -13.07 -28.23 -18.40
C GLN A 62 -12.39 -27.29 -17.42
N GLU A 63 -13.05 -26.19 -17.06
CA GLU A 63 -12.72 -25.51 -15.80
C GLU A 63 -12.67 -26.62 -14.76
N GLU A 64 -11.48 -26.95 -14.26
CA GLU A 64 -11.36 -27.85 -13.12
C GLU A 64 -12.30 -27.26 -12.06
N ASP A 65 -13.32 -28.04 -11.66
CA ASP A 65 -14.21 -27.70 -10.56
C ASP A 65 -13.37 -27.64 -9.28
N VAL A 66 -12.64 -26.54 -9.13
CA VAL A 66 -11.97 -26.18 -7.89
C VAL A 66 -13.10 -25.88 -6.93
N THR A 67 -13.36 -26.85 -6.04
CA THR A 67 -14.24 -26.68 -4.89
C THR A 67 -13.56 -25.69 -3.95
N ILE A 68 -13.75 -24.40 -4.24
CA ILE A 68 -13.36 -23.32 -3.35
C ILE A 68 -14.22 -23.52 -2.11
N ASP A 69 -13.56 -23.75 -0.99
CA ASP A 69 -14.21 -23.73 0.30
C ASP A 69 -14.98 -22.41 0.41
N GLY A 70 -16.31 -22.48 0.60
CA GLY A 70 -17.20 -21.32 0.66
C GLY A 70 -16.73 -20.27 1.69
N ARG A 71 -15.86 -20.65 2.63
CA ARG A 71 -15.16 -19.74 3.54
C ARG A 71 -14.36 -18.63 2.84
N TRP A 72 -13.84 -18.87 1.64
CA TRP A 72 -12.98 -17.92 0.91
C TRP A 72 -13.66 -17.24 -0.27
N GLU A 73 -14.91 -17.61 -0.58
CA GLU A 73 -15.67 -17.02 -1.68
C GLU A 73 -15.78 -15.50 -1.56
N GLY A 74 -16.00 -15.00 -0.33
CA GLY A 74 -16.02 -13.57 -0.04
C GLY A 74 -14.71 -12.88 -0.36
N LEU A 75 -13.57 -13.42 0.06
CA LEU A 75 -12.25 -12.85 -0.23
C LEU A 75 -11.96 -12.85 -1.74
N ARG A 76 -12.20 -13.98 -2.41
CA ARG A 76 -12.01 -14.10 -3.87
C ARG A 76 -12.81 -13.06 -4.64
N ASN A 77 -14.10 -12.93 -4.34
CA ASN A 77 -14.97 -11.99 -5.03
C ASN A 77 -14.49 -10.55 -4.83
N ASN A 78 -14.08 -10.20 -3.61
CA ASN A 78 -13.50 -8.89 -3.32
C ASN A 78 -12.17 -8.66 -4.04
N LEU A 79 -11.31 -9.68 -4.16
CA LEU A 79 -10.05 -9.57 -4.91
C LEU A 79 -10.29 -9.33 -6.39
N ARG A 80 -11.19 -10.09 -7.00
CA ARG A 80 -11.54 -9.91 -8.42
C ARG A 80 -12.14 -8.53 -8.67
N LEU A 81 -13.02 -8.06 -7.79
CA LEU A 81 -13.56 -6.70 -7.87
C LEU A 81 -12.48 -5.65 -7.69
N ALA A 82 -11.55 -5.84 -6.74
CA ALA A 82 -10.44 -4.92 -6.52
C ALA A 82 -9.48 -4.86 -7.71
N GLU A 83 -9.23 -5.97 -8.40
CA GLU A 83 -8.43 -5.99 -9.64
C GLU A 83 -9.14 -5.21 -10.75
N ILE A 84 -10.45 -5.42 -10.95
CA ILE A 84 -11.27 -4.67 -11.92
C ILE A 84 -11.26 -3.18 -11.59
N ASP A 85 -11.50 -2.83 -10.32
CA ASP A 85 -11.53 -1.45 -9.88
C ASP A 85 -10.15 -0.80 -9.96
N SER A 86 -9.06 -1.53 -9.72
CA SER A 86 -7.70 -1.02 -9.89
C SER A 86 -7.45 -0.50 -11.31
N MET A 87 -7.95 -1.21 -12.33
CA MET A 87 -7.85 -0.76 -13.72
C MET A 87 -8.66 0.51 -13.97
N ARG A 88 -9.79 0.68 -13.28
CA ARG A 88 -10.64 1.87 -13.42
C ARG A 88 -10.06 3.08 -12.67
N LEU A 89 -9.53 2.85 -11.48
CA LEU A 89 -9.12 3.88 -10.54
C LEU A 89 -7.68 4.35 -10.75
N LEU A 90 -6.78 3.44 -11.09
CA LEU A 90 -5.33 3.69 -11.10
C LEU A 90 -4.76 3.91 -12.51
N SER A 91 -5.59 3.75 -13.55
CA SER A 91 -5.20 4.02 -14.95
C SER A 91 -5.42 5.48 -15.37
N ARG A 92 -5.50 6.39 -14.40
CA ARG A 92 -5.69 7.84 -14.60
C ARG A 92 -4.77 8.59 -13.63
N PRO A 93 -4.36 9.82 -13.98
CA PRO A 93 -3.65 10.68 -13.03
C PRO A 93 -4.50 10.88 -11.76
N PRO A 94 -3.86 11.16 -10.61
CA PRO A 94 -4.53 11.56 -9.38
C PRO A 94 -5.60 12.63 -9.63
N LEU A 95 -6.67 12.61 -8.84
CA LEU A 95 -7.85 13.42 -9.14
C LEU A 95 -7.56 14.91 -8.97
N SER A 96 -7.70 15.71 -10.03
CA SER A 96 -8.11 17.10 -9.84
C SER A 96 -9.61 17.11 -9.49
N HIS A 97 -10.01 17.88 -8.48
CA HIS A 97 -11.38 18.01 -7.93
C HIS A 97 -12.52 18.30 -8.93
N HIS A 98 -12.27 18.33 -10.24
CA HIS A 98 -13.13 19.00 -11.20
C HIS A 98 -14.12 18.14 -11.98
N ASN A 99 -14.14 16.81 -11.92
CA ASN A 99 -15.22 16.03 -12.55
C ASN A 99 -15.37 14.60 -12.02
N GLY A 100 -16.39 14.34 -11.19
CA GLY A 100 -17.01 13.01 -11.04
C GLY A 100 -16.07 11.83 -10.87
N GLY A 101 -14.93 12.02 -10.20
CA GLY A 101 -13.90 11.02 -10.02
C GLY A 101 -14.43 9.77 -9.34
N VAL A 102 -13.87 8.61 -9.70
CA VAL A 102 -14.30 7.32 -9.15
C VAL A 102 -13.74 7.08 -7.74
N MET A 103 -12.59 7.68 -7.38
CA MET A 103 -12.19 7.84 -5.97
C MET A 103 -12.68 9.20 -5.45
N LYS A 104 -12.97 9.31 -4.15
CA LYS A 104 -13.24 10.61 -3.52
C LYS A 104 -11.97 11.12 -2.85
N PRO A 105 -11.71 12.44 -2.85
CA PRO A 105 -10.65 13.05 -2.06
C PRO A 105 -10.78 12.68 -0.57
N LEU A 106 -9.67 12.69 0.17
CA LEU A 106 -9.69 12.52 1.62
C LEU A 106 -10.43 13.70 2.25
N SER A 107 -11.53 13.41 2.93
CA SER A 107 -12.30 14.42 3.65
C SER A 107 -11.85 14.59 5.09
N TYR A 108 -11.04 13.65 5.61
CA TYR A 108 -10.61 13.66 7.01
C TYR A 108 -11.79 13.76 7.99
N SER A 109 -12.90 13.08 7.66
CA SER A 109 -14.19 13.25 8.36
C SER A 109 -14.09 13.01 9.87
N ILE A 110 -13.26 12.06 10.31
CA ILE A 110 -13.04 11.78 11.73
C ILE A 110 -12.41 12.97 12.46
N PHE A 111 -11.53 13.72 11.80
CA PHE A 111 -10.88 14.91 12.36
C PHE A 111 -11.77 16.16 12.27
N GLN A 112 -12.50 16.31 11.15
CA GLN A 112 -13.30 17.51 10.90
C GLN A 112 -14.66 17.49 11.62
N THR A 113 -15.29 16.32 11.67
CA THR A 113 -16.68 16.18 12.12
C THR A 113 -16.83 15.23 13.31
N GLY A 114 -15.76 14.58 13.74
CA GLY A 114 -15.81 13.53 14.77
C GLY A 114 -16.57 12.28 14.32
N LYS A 115 -16.73 12.08 13.00
CA LYS A 115 -17.43 10.93 12.44
C LYS A 115 -16.47 10.09 11.60
N SER A 116 -16.26 8.86 12.03
CA SER A 116 -15.46 7.87 11.30
C SER A 116 -16.08 7.56 9.94
N ALA A 117 -15.25 7.56 8.89
CA ALA A 117 -15.63 7.14 7.55
C ALA A 117 -16.05 5.67 7.48
N LEU A 118 -15.60 4.82 8.42
CA LEU A 118 -16.02 3.41 8.52
C LEU A 118 -17.54 3.28 8.69
N SER A 119 -18.19 4.25 9.34
CA SER A 119 -19.65 4.26 9.53
C SER A 119 -20.44 4.54 8.25
N SER A 120 -19.78 5.13 7.24
CA SER A 120 -20.40 5.62 6.00
C SER A 120 -20.29 4.66 4.82
N LEU A 121 -19.69 3.48 5.02
CA LEU A 121 -19.54 2.47 3.97
C LEU A 121 -20.88 1.91 3.51
N ASP A 122 -20.97 1.62 2.21
CA ASP A 122 -22.12 0.95 1.64
C ASP A 122 -22.35 -0.40 2.34
N PRO A 123 -23.60 -0.81 2.59
CA PRO A 123 -23.90 -2.04 3.33
C PRO A 123 -23.22 -3.28 2.77
N ILE A 124 -23.02 -3.35 1.45
CA ILE A 124 -22.35 -4.47 0.78
C ILE A 124 -20.83 -4.51 1.04
N ASP A 125 -20.21 -3.36 1.27
CA ASP A 125 -18.76 -3.23 1.48
C ASP A 125 -18.38 -3.22 2.97
N LYS A 126 -19.35 -3.26 3.89
CA LYS A 126 -19.08 -3.34 5.35
C LYS A 126 -18.30 -4.58 5.78
N ASN A 127 -18.28 -5.63 4.97
CA ASN A 127 -17.44 -6.80 5.25
C ASN A 127 -15.94 -6.49 5.08
N LEU A 128 -15.57 -5.46 4.30
CA LEU A 128 -14.18 -5.07 4.07
C LEU A 128 -13.50 -4.52 5.33
N ILE A 129 -14.27 -4.03 6.31
CA ILE A 129 -13.74 -3.53 7.59
C ILE A 129 -13.79 -4.56 8.71
N GLN A 130 -14.18 -5.79 8.39
CA GLN A 130 -14.33 -6.90 9.34
C GLN A 130 -13.43 -8.06 8.88
N PRO A 131 -12.12 -8.00 9.17
CA PRO A 131 -11.17 -9.01 8.68
C PRO A 131 -11.58 -10.43 9.09
N GLY A 132 -12.12 -10.65 10.30
CA GLY A 132 -12.62 -11.97 10.68
C GLY A 132 -13.65 -12.55 9.69
N ARG A 133 -14.56 -11.72 9.18
CA ARG A 133 -15.55 -12.15 8.16
C ARG A 133 -14.94 -12.25 6.78
N LEU A 134 -14.13 -11.26 6.39
CA LEU A 134 -13.50 -11.20 5.06
C LEU A 134 -12.62 -12.43 4.80
N PHE A 135 -11.90 -12.88 5.84
CA PHE A 135 -10.97 -14.00 5.78
C PHE A 135 -11.58 -15.32 6.31
N GLY A 136 -12.89 -15.37 6.58
CA GLY A 136 -13.55 -16.59 7.08
C GLY A 136 -12.95 -17.15 8.37
N LEU A 137 -12.38 -16.28 9.21
CA LEU A 137 -11.70 -16.65 10.45
C LEU A 137 -12.72 -16.85 11.57
N ASP A 138 -12.50 -17.87 12.39
CA ASP A 138 -13.30 -18.06 13.60
C ASP A 138 -12.88 -17.06 14.70
N TYR A 139 -13.69 -16.96 15.76
CA TYR A 139 -13.46 -16.06 16.89
C TYR A 139 -12.20 -16.37 17.70
N LYS A 140 -11.51 -17.49 17.45
CA LYS A 140 -10.28 -17.90 18.14
C LYS A 140 -9.02 -17.43 17.42
N HIS A 141 -9.13 -17.01 16.16
CA HIS A 141 -7.99 -16.48 15.41
C HIS A 141 -7.68 -15.07 15.85
N GLN A 142 -6.40 -14.83 16.18
CA GLN A 142 -5.93 -13.50 16.52
C GLN A 142 -5.75 -12.69 15.24
N LEU A 143 -6.53 -11.61 15.11
CA LEU A 143 -6.36 -10.66 14.03
C LEU A 143 -5.01 -9.95 14.19
N THR A 144 -4.24 -9.95 13.12
CA THR A 144 -2.94 -9.27 13.06
C THR A 144 -3.04 -8.00 12.22
N GLY A 145 -2.06 -7.10 12.35
CA GLY A 145 -2.00 -5.88 11.53
C GLY A 145 -1.97 -6.16 10.01
N ALA A 146 -1.56 -7.37 9.57
CA ALA A 146 -1.63 -7.74 8.15
C ALA A 146 -3.06 -7.79 7.62
N HIS A 147 -4.00 -8.29 8.44
CA HIS A 147 -5.40 -8.38 8.04
C HIS A 147 -6.00 -6.99 7.81
N TYR A 148 -5.72 -6.05 8.70
CA TYR A 148 -6.17 -4.66 8.58
C TYR A 148 -5.51 -3.92 7.41
N ARG A 149 -4.22 -4.17 7.11
CA ARG A 149 -3.58 -3.60 5.92
C ARG A 149 -4.16 -4.15 4.61
N ALA A 150 -4.51 -5.43 4.56
CA ALA A 150 -5.21 -6.00 3.41
C ALA A 150 -6.61 -5.37 3.25
N CYS A 151 -7.36 -5.19 4.34
CA CYS A 151 -8.61 -4.44 4.34
C CYS A 151 -8.44 -3.01 3.82
N ALA A 152 -7.42 -2.28 4.28
CA ALA A 152 -7.14 -0.91 3.84
C ALA A 152 -6.81 -0.85 2.33
N ALA A 153 -5.99 -1.77 1.83
CA ALA A 153 -5.66 -1.83 0.40
C ALA A 153 -6.91 -2.14 -0.45
N LEU A 154 -7.78 -3.06 0.00
CA LEU A 154 -9.05 -3.35 -0.67
C LEU A 154 -9.98 -2.12 -0.67
N LEU A 155 -10.14 -1.43 0.47
CA LEU A 155 -10.97 -0.22 0.56
C LEU A 155 -10.47 0.89 -0.37
N LEU A 156 -9.15 1.08 -0.45
CA LEU A 156 -8.55 2.03 -1.38
C LEU A 156 -8.87 1.66 -2.83
N LEU A 157 -8.72 0.39 -3.20
CA LEU A 157 -9.09 -0.11 -4.52
C LEU A 157 -10.60 -0.06 -4.79
N ARG A 158 -11.43 0.11 -3.77
CA ARG A 158 -12.88 0.30 -3.89
C ARG A 158 -13.29 1.78 -3.86
N GLY A 159 -12.33 2.69 -3.74
CA GLY A 159 -12.54 4.14 -3.72
C GLY A 159 -12.92 4.72 -2.34
N TYR A 160 -12.81 3.93 -1.27
CA TYR A 160 -13.08 4.35 0.10
C TYR A 160 -11.81 4.85 0.81
N SER A 161 -11.23 5.91 0.28
CA SER A 161 -9.93 6.44 0.73
C SER A 161 -9.87 6.81 2.21
N ASP A 162 -10.88 7.53 2.74
CA ASP A 162 -10.90 7.90 4.17
C ASP A 162 -11.01 6.66 5.06
N ALA A 163 -11.80 5.66 4.68
CA ALA A 163 -11.93 4.41 5.44
C ALA A 163 -10.64 3.59 5.40
N ALA A 164 -9.97 3.54 4.24
CA ALA A 164 -8.66 2.90 4.10
C ALA A 164 -7.62 3.57 5.00
N HIS A 165 -7.58 4.90 5.01
CA HIS A 165 -6.70 5.71 5.85
C HIS A 165 -6.97 5.48 7.34
N GLU A 166 -8.23 5.51 7.78
CA GLU A 166 -8.62 5.25 9.17
C GLU A 166 -8.19 3.85 9.64
N ILE A 167 -8.46 2.80 8.86
CA ILE A 167 -8.03 1.43 9.22
C ILE A 167 -6.51 1.33 9.32
N LEU A 168 -5.81 1.98 8.40
CA LEU A 168 -4.35 1.98 8.40
C LEU A 168 -3.78 2.62 9.68
N LEU A 169 -4.46 3.65 10.20
CA LEU A 169 -4.15 4.33 11.46
C LEU A 169 -4.66 3.59 12.72
N GLY A 170 -5.15 2.35 12.58
CA GLY A 170 -5.58 1.51 13.69
C GLY A 170 -7.05 1.70 14.12
N VAL A 171 -7.84 2.45 13.34
CA VAL A 171 -9.27 2.60 13.61
C VAL A 171 -10.01 1.31 13.21
N THR A 172 -10.83 0.81 14.11
CA THR A 172 -11.64 -0.39 13.95
C THR A 172 -13.04 -0.12 14.48
N LEU A 173 -13.99 -1.02 14.23
CA LEU A 173 -15.33 -0.89 14.78
C LEU A 173 -15.37 -0.96 16.32
N ASP A 174 -14.39 -1.64 16.93
CA ASP A 174 -14.36 -1.88 18.38
C ASP A 174 -13.76 -0.71 19.17
N ASN A 175 -13.01 0.19 18.51
CA ASN A 175 -12.33 1.32 19.14
C ASN A 175 -12.74 2.68 18.52
N LEU A 176 -13.91 2.76 17.88
CA LEU A 176 -14.37 3.97 17.18
C LEU A 176 -14.42 5.20 18.10
N GLU A 177 -14.92 5.05 19.32
CA GLU A 177 -15.04 6.16 20.27
C GLU A 177 -13.66 6.70 20.68
N ASP A 178 -12.73 5.79 20.99
CA ASP A 178 -11.34 6.13 21.32
C ASP A 178 -10.61 6.78 20.13
N ALA A 179 -10.83 6.25 18.92
CA ALA A 179 -10.27 6.80 17.69
C ALA A 179 -10.77 8.23 17.41
N VAL A 180 -12.08 8.46 17.55
CA VAL A 180 -12.69 9.79 17.39
C VAL A 180 -12.16 10.75 18.46
N TYR A 181 -12.04 10.28 19.70
CA TYR A 181 -11.48 11.08 20.79
C TYR A 181 -10.03 11.48 20.48
N ALA A 182 -9.18 10.52 20.09
CA ALA A 182 -7.80 10.77 19.70
C ALA A 182 -7.66 11.72 18.50
N ALA A 183 -8.52 11.57 17.49
CA ALA A 183 -8.53 12.42 16.30
C ALA A 183 -8.89 13.88 16.63
N THR A 184 -9.86 14.09 17.54
CA THR A 184 -10.35 15.42 17.93
C THR A 184 -9.53 16.09 19.04
N HIS A 185 -8.71 15.32 19.77
CA HIS A 185 -7.85 15.79 20.85
C HIS A 185 -6.37 15.54 20.54
N ARG A 186 -5.93 16.02 19.36
CA ARG A 186 -4.56 15.83 18.85
C ARG A 186 -3.53 16.28 19.88
N GLY A 187 -2.53 15.42 20.13
CA GLY A 187 -1.45 15.67 21.10
C GLY A 187 -1.83 15.47 22.57
N GLN A 188 -3.08 15.09 22.86
CA GLN A 188 -3.54 14.78 24.22
C GLN A 188 -3.69 13.29 24.47
N THR A 189 -3.50 12.46 23.45
CA THR A 189 -3.56 10.99 23.53
C THR A 189 -2.25 10.37 23.05
N ASN A 190 -2.04 9.11 23.41
CA ASN A 190 -0.92 8.28 22.95
C ASN A 190 -1.32 7.36 21.79
N TRP A 191 -2.36 7.71 21.03
CA TRP A 191 -2.92 6.85 19.96
C TRP A 191 -1.86 6.35 18.98
N ALA A 192 -1.02 7.26 18.48
CA ALA A 192 0.04 6.93 17.52
C ALA A 192 1.13 6.02 18.13
N GLU A 193 1.38 6.12 19.44
CA GLU A 193 2.33 5.25 20.15
C GLU A 193 1.73 3.85 20.39
N GLN A 194 0.42 3.78 20.62
CA GLN A 194 -0.33 2.53 20.80
C GLN A 194 -0.59 1.81 19.46
N HIS A 195 -0.62 2.55 18.36
CA HIS A 195 -0.90 2.03 17.02
C HIS A 195 0.25 2.38 16.04
N PRO A 196 1.50 1.92 16.30
CA PRO A 196 2.62 2.24 15.44
C PRO A 196 2.47 1.56 14.07
N LEU A 197 2.74 2.31 13.01
CA LEU A 197 2.69 1.77 11.65
C LEU A 197 3.89 0.87 11.36
N SER A 198 3.64 -0.29 10.76
CA SER A 198 4.69 -1.14 10.17
C SER A 198 5.22 -0.53 8.86
N ASP A 199 6.37 -0.99 8.37
CA ASP A 199 6.94 -0.44 7.12
C ASP A 199 6.01 -0.62 5.89
N GLY A 200 5.29 -1.76 5.81
CA GLY A 200 4.28 -1.96 4.76
C GLY A 200 3.07 -1.02 4.90
N ALA A 201 2.74 -0.60 6.14
CA ALA A 201 1.72 0.41 6.36
C ALA A 201 2.20 1.78 5.89
N ASP A 202 3.46 2.16 6.15
CA ASP A 202 4.00 3.44 5.69
C ASP A 202 3.97 3.55 4.15
N ILE A 203 4.28 2.46 3.43
CA ILE A 203 4.22 2.43 1.96
C ILE A 203 2.77 2.63 1.49
N LEU A 204 1.81 1.88 2.05
CA LEU A 204 0.40 2.03 1.69
C LEU A 204 -0.14 3.42 2.04
N HIS A 205 0.29 3.98 3.18
CA HIS A 205 -0.09 5.31 3.63
C HIS A 205 0.39 6.39 2.66
N ALA A 206 1.66 6.31 2.26
CA ALA A 206 2.23 7.20 1.26
C ALA A 206 1.47 7.11 -0.07
N ALA A 207 1.11 5.89 -0.50
CA ALA A 207 0.35 5.70 -1.72
C ALA A 207 -1.06 6.29 -1.64
N ILE A 208 -1.75 6.21 -0.50
CA ILE A 208 -3.05 6.88 -0.28
C ILE A 208 -2.92 8.39 -0.52
N HIS A 209 -1.97 9.06 0.14
CA HIS A 209 -1.77 10.51 -0.04
C HIS A 209 -1.42 10.86 -1.50
N ARG A 210 -0.52 10.10 -2.13
CA ARG A 210 -0.15 10.33 -3.54
C ARG A 210 -1.36 10.21 -4.48
N LEU A 211 -2.18 9.18 -4.28
CA LEU A 211 -3.29 8.84 -5.19
C LEU A 211 -4.50 9.74 -5.01
N VAL A 212 -4.80 10.10 -3.77
CA VAL A 212 -6.09 10.68 -3.40
C VAL A 212 -6.01 12.19 -3.21
N GLU A 213 -4.87 12.68 -2.74
CA GLU A 213 -4.63 14.12 -2.55
C GLU A 213 -3.75 14.70 -3.64
N GLY A 214 -2.68 14.01 -4.04
CA GLY A 214 -1.79 14.48 -5.12
C GLY A 214 -1.26 15.90 -4.86
N ASN A 215 -1.57 16.84 -5.75
CA ASN A 215 -1.17 18.25 -5.63
C ASN A 215 -2.06 19.06 -4.66
N ASP A 216 -3.20 18.52 -4.22
CA ASP A 216 -4.10 19.21 -3.32
C ASP A 216 -3.59 19.20 -1.87
N LEU A 217 -3.97 20.21 -1.10
CA LEU A 217 -3.62 20.33 0.31
C LEU A 217 -4.42 19.32 1.14
N GLY A 218 -3.68 18.53 1.92
CA GLY A 218 -4.19 17.47 2.76
C GLY A 218 -3.83 17.66 4.23
N GLU A 219 -3.38 16.59 4.88
CA GLU A 219 -2.93 16.62 6.26
C GLU A 219 -1.82 17.67 6.47
N GLY A 220 -1.96 18.49 7.52
CA GLY A 220 -0.92 19.43 7.96
C GLY A 220 -0.65 20.60 7.01
N ASP A 221 -1.62 20.97 6.16
CA ASP A 221 -1.48 21.99 5.10
C ASP A 221 -0.31 21.67 4.13
N GLN A 222 0.01 20.39 3.98
CA GLN A 222 0.97 19.89 2.99
C GLN A 222 0.24 19.26 1.82
N THR A 223 0.88 19.20 0.66
CA THR A 223 0.29 18.48 -0.48
C THR A 223 0.31 16.98 -0.23
N GLY A 224 -0.54 16.22 -0.93
CA GLY A 224 -0.48 14.77 -0.95
C GLY A 224 0.90 14.22 -1.32
N TYR A 225 1.59 14.85 -2.28
CA TYR A 225 2.97 14.50 -2.63
C TYR A 225 3.95 14.75 -1.48
N ASP A 226 3.81 15.84 -0.73
CA ASP A 226 4.68 16.12 0.42
C ASP A 226 4.44 15.13 1.57
N ASN A 227 3.17 14.80 1.84
CA ASN A 227 2.80 13.78 2.82
C ASN A 227 3.32 12.39 2.41
N ALA A 228 3.13 12.01 1.15
CA ALA A 228 3.67 10.76 0.62
C ALA A 228 5.20 10.69 0.76
N ARG A 229 5.92 11.78 0.43
CA ARG A 229 7.37 11.87 0.60
C ARG A 229 7.80 11.65 2.06
N TYR A 230 7.08 12.24 3.01
CA TYR A 230 7.33 12.05 4.44
C TYR A 230 7.16 10.57 4.86
N TRP A 231 6.06 9.94 4.44
CA TRP A 231 5.76 8.55 4.79
C TRP A 231 6.69 7.54 4.12
N TYR A 232 7.08 7.72 2.85
CA TYR A 232 8.09 6.88 2.20
C TYR A 232 9.45 6.92 2.91
N ALA A 233 9.76 8.03 3.56
CA ALA A 233 10.95 8.18 4.40
C ALA A 233 10.80 7.54 5.80
N GLY A 234 9.72 6.78 6.05
CA GLY A 234 9.40 6.12 7.31
C GLY A 234 8.65 7.00 8.31
N GLY A 235 8.10 8.13 7.85
CA GLY A 235 7.32 9.06 8.65
C GLY A 235 7.95 9.36 10.03
N PRO A 236 7.29 9.02 11.15
CA PRO A 236 7.77 9.31 12.49
C PRO A 236 9.04 8.52 12.88
N LYS A 237 9.38 7.45 12.15
CA LYS A 237 10.59 6.63 12.39
C LYS A 237 11.87 7.31 11.91
N LEU A 238 11.76 8.34 11.06
CA LEU A 238 12.88 9.13 10.55
C LEU A 238 14.02 8.30 9.92
N LEU A 239 13.68 7.32 9.07
CA LEU A 239 14.64 6.36 8.49
C LEU A 239 15.63 7.01 7.50
N ALA A 240 16.94 6.84 7.70
CA ALA A 240 17.97 7.36 6.79
C ALA A 240 17.98 6.67 5.40
N THR A 241 17.42 5.47 5.33
CA THR A 241 17.21 4.67 4.12
C THR A 241 15.84 4.00 4.25
N PRO A 242 15.03 3.92 3.18
CA PRO A 242 13.75 3.24 3.26
C PRO A 242 13.92 1.78 3.70
N ALA A 243 12.97 1.26 4.47
CA ALA A 243 13.00 -0.13 4.89
C ALA A 243 13.02 -1.08 3.68
N GLY A 244 13.82 -2.14 3.75
CA GLY A 244 13.78 -3.19 2.74
C GLY A 244 12.41 -3.87 2.75
N HIS A 245 11.67 -3.81 1.64
CA HIS A 245 10.33 -4.39 1.54
C HIS A 245 10.19 -5.22 0.26
N PRO A 246 9.65 -6.46 0.30
CA PRO A 246 9.56 -7.32 -0.89
C PRO A 246 8.81 -6.68 -2.07
N VAL A 247 7.82 -5.84 -1.78
CA VAL A 247 7.08 -5.09 -2.82
C VAL A 247 8.00 -4.17 -3.62
N ARG A 248 8.96 -3.48 -2.98
CA ARG A 248 9.93 -2.62 -3.67
C ARG A 248 10.82 -3.42 -4.61
N THR A 249 11.26 -4.60 -4.17
CA THR A 249 12.04 -5.51 -5.03
C THR A 249 11.23 -5.96 -6.25
N ALA A 250 9.96 -6.33 -6.05
CA ALA A 250 9.08 -6.71 -7.15
C ALA A 250 8.80 -5.55 -8.11
N LEU A 251 8.59 -4.33 -7.60
CA LEU A 251 8.42 -3.12 -8.41
C LEU A 251 9.66 -2.79 -9.25
N ALA A 252 10.85 -2.88 -8.66
CA ALA A 252 12.10 -2.69 -9.41
C ALA A 252 12.23 -3.67 -10.57
N ARG A 253 11.88 -4.95 -10.34
CA ARG A 253 11.89 -5.98 -11.38
C ARG A 253 10.87 -5.68 -12.48
N ILE A 254 9.61 -5.40 -12.11
CA ILE A 254 8.56 -5.02 -13.06
C ILE A 254 9.00 -3.82 -13.89
N ALA A 255 9.64 -2.82 -13.27
CA ALA A 255 10.08 -1.65 -13.98
C ALA A 255 11.17 -1.93 -15.01
N GLN A 256 12.08 -2.85 -14.71
CA GLN A 256 13.13 -3.30 -15.62
C GLN A 256 12.58 -4.08 -16.81
N GLU A 257 11.53 -4.87 -16.60
CA GLU A 257 11.00 -5.79 -17.61
C GLU A 257 9.88 -5.16 -18.47
N HIS A 258 9.06 -4.29 -17.87
CA HIS A 258 7.79 -3.86 -18.47
C HIS A 258 7.61 -2.34 -18.59
N THR A 259 8.39 -1.53 -17.86
CA THR A 259 8.27 -0.07 -17.94
C THR A 259 9.62 0.62 -18.21
N PRO A 260 10.22 0.37 -19.39
CA PRO A 260 11.56 0.84 -19.71
C PRO A 260 11.68 2.37 -19.74
N ARG A 261 10.61 3.12 -19.97
CA ARG A 261 10.65 4.58 -19.98
C ARG A 261 10.62 5.15 -18.57
N CYS A 262 9.79 4.61 -17.67
CA CYS A 262 9.85 4.94 -16.26
C CYS A 262 11.25 4.66 -15.67
N LEU A 263 11.90 3.58 -16.11
CA LEU A 263 13.27 3.27 -15.71
C LEU A 263 14.27 4.32 -16.24
N LYS A 264 14.26 4.63 -17.54
CA LYS A 264 15.27 5.48 -18.19
C LYS A 264 15.07 6.98 -17.95
N GLU A 265 13.83 7.43 -17.99
CA GLU A 265 13.45 8.85 -17.92
C GLU A 265 13.03 9.24 -16.50
N GLY A 266 12.35 8.33 -15.80
CA GLY A 266 11.89 8.53 -14.42
C GLY A 266 12.93 8.18 -13.35
N ASN A 267 13.94 7.36 -13.67
CA ASN A 267 14.93 6.84 -12.71
C ASN A 267 14.30 6.15 -11.50
N VAL A 268 13.18 5.42 -11.71
CA VAL A 268 12.43 4.74 -10.63
C VAL A 268 13.19 3.58 -9.98
N VAL A 269 14.35 3.21 -10.52
CA VAL A 269 15.33 2.34 -9.88
C VAL A 269 16.65 3.11 -9.80
N ALA A 270 17.21 3.20 -8.59
CA ALA A 270 18.42 3.96 -8.36
C ALA A 270 19.61 3.39 -9.16
N GLY A 271 20.32 4.28 -9.86
CA GLY A 271 21.47 3.90 -10.67
C GLY A 271 22.69 3.45 -9.87
N SER A 272 23.83 3.28 -10.54
CA SER A 272 25.08 2.76 -9.96
C SER A 272 25.61 3.54 -8.76
N ALA A 273 25.32 4.85 -8.68
CA ALA A 273 25.71 5.71 -7.56
C ALA A 273 24.70 5.71 -6.39
N GLY A 274 23.58 4.98 -6.50
CA GLY A 274 22.41 5.17 -5.65
C GLY A 274 21.71 6.50 -5.93
N ALA A 275 20.77 6.87 -5.06
CA ALA A 275 20.07 8.16 -5.10
C ALA A 275 20.03 8.81 -3.71
N LYS A 276 19.90 10.14 -3.68
CA LYS A 276 19.79 10.91 -2.44
C LYS A 276 18.67 11.93 -2.58
N HIS A 277 17.79 11.94 -1.59
CA HIS A 277 16.61 12.79 -1.56
C HIS A 277 16.61 13.65 -0.31
N THR A 278 16.19 14.91 -0.45
CA THR A 278 15.99 15.79 0.70
C THR A 278 14.52 15.75 1.10
N VAL A 279 14.25 15.34 2.33
CA VAL A 279 12.90 15.16 2.84
C VAL A 279 12.69 16.05 4.07
N LEU A 280 11.50 16.61 4.20
CA LEU A 280 11.11 17.32 5.41
C LEU A 280 11.06 16.33 6.59
N SER A 281 11.67 16.74 7.68
CA SER A 281 11.57 16.11 8.99
C SER A 281 10.72 16.98 9.91
N GLY A 282 10.21 16.38 10.99
CA GLY A 282 9.36 17.10 11.94
C GLY A 282 10.01 18.40 12.44
N GLY A 283 9.20 19.45 12.58
CA GLY A 283 9.65 20.76 13.05
C GLY A 283 10.36 21.63 12.01
N GLY A 284 10.08 21.43 10.71
CA GLY A 284 10.57 22.28 9.62
C GLY A 284 12.05 22.08 9.26
N LYS A 285 12.69 21.05 9.82
CA LYS A 285 14.06 20.66 9.45
C LYS A 285 14.04 19.75 8.23
N THR A 286 15.12 19.69 7.48
CA THR A 286 15.28 18.71 6.39
C THR A 286 16.28 17.63 6.76
N ARG A 287 16.15 16.47 6.14
CA ARG A 287 17.08 15.35 6.26
C ARG A 287 17.31 14.69 4.91
N THR A 288 18.44 14.02 4.78
CA THR A 288 18.77 13.26 3.56
C THR A 288 18.38 11.80 3.74
N VAL A 289 17.67 11.26 2.76
CA VAL A 289 17.38 9.83 2.62
C VAL A 289 18.17 9.29 1.45
N SER A 290 18.84 8.16 1.63
CA SER A 290 19.65 7.54 0.57
C SER A 290 19.02 6.23 0.10
N ILE A 291 18.93 6.03 -1.20
CA ILE A 291 18.51 4.79 -1.87
C ILE A 291 19.76 4.09 -2.40
N SER A 292 19.89 2.79 -2.11
CA SER A 292 21.05 2.03 -2.59
C SER A 292 20.91 1.72 -4.08
N CYS A 293 22.05 1.54 -4.76
CA CYS A 293 22.09 1.13 -6.16
C CYS A 293 21.19 -0.10 -6.42
N GLY A 294 20.45 -0.06 -7.53
CA GLY A 294 19.58 -1.15 -8.00
C GLY A 294 18.28 -1.31 -7.21
N GLN A 295 18.03 -0.47 -6.21
CA GLN A 295 16.77 -0.50 -5.44
C GLN A 295 15.72 0.41 -6.08
N TRP A 296 14.46 0.04 -5.87
CA TRP A 296 13.33 0.91 -6.16
C TRP A 296 13.45 2.25 -5.42
N ASP A 297 13.22 3.33 -6.14
CA ASP A 297 13.28 4.69 -5.64
C ASP A 297 11.87 5.28 -5.56
N ASP A 298 11.27 5.19 -4.36
CA ASP A 298 9.92 5.71 -4.12
C ASP A 298 9.82 7.22 -4.40
N PHE A 299 10.91 7.96 -4.20
CA PHE A 299 10.92 9.42 -4.39
C PHE A 299 10.95 9.78 -5.87
N ALA A 300 11.76 9.08 -6.66
CA ALA A 300 11.77 9.23 -8.10
C ALA A 300 10.42 8.83 -8.71
N PHE A 301 9.81 7.74 -8.23
CA PHE A 301 8.47 7.34 -8.66
C PHE A 301 7.41 8.38 -8.27
N LEU A 302 7.49 8.94 -7.07
CA LEU A 302 6.59 10.00 -6.60
C LEU A 302 6.67 11.25 -7.48
N GLU A 303 7.88 11.70 -7.84
CA GLU A 303 8.10 12.83 -8.75
C GLU A 303 7.54 12.54 -10.15
N LEU A 304 7.62 11.28 -10.60
CA LEU A 304 7.08 10.86 -11.88
C LEU A 304 5.55 10.93 -11.89
N CYS A 305 4.90 10.43 -10.83
CA CYS A 305 3.46 10.59 -10.65
C CYS A 305 3.05 12.06 -10.58
N GLN A 306 3.84 12.92 -9.92
CA GLN A 306 3.56 14.35 -9.83
C GLN A 306 3.65 15.05 -11.19
N LYS A 307 4.66 14.72 -11.99
CA LYS A 307 4.77 15.22 -13.38
C LYS A 307 3.59 14.78 -14.24
N TRP A 308 3.14 13.53 -14.08
CA TRP A 308 1.97 13.03 -14.80
C TRP A 308 0.71 13.82 -14.43
N ASP A 309 0.46 14.03 -13.14
CA ASP A 309 -0.69 14.79 -12.63
C ASP A 309 -0.67 16.25 -13.10
N GLN A 310 0.51 16.87 -13.14
CA GLN A 310 0.71 18.23 -13.68
C GLN A 310 0.65 18.32 -15.21
N GLY A 311 0.44 17.18 -15.88
CA GLY A 311 0.25 17.10 -17.31
C GLY A 311 1.50 17.14 -18.18
N ALA A 312 2.66 16.84 -17.60
CA ALA A 312 3.92 16.78 -18.34
C ALA A 312 3.92 15.73 -19.47
N PHE A 313 3.04 14.73 -19.39
CA PHE A 313 2.95 13.61 -20.33
C PHE A 313 1.70 13.63 -21.23
N HIS A 314 0.96 14.75 -21.33
CA HIS A 314 -0.32 14.82 -22.06
C HIS A 314 -0.28 14.40 -23.54
N ASN A 315 0.90 14.37 -24.17
CA ASN A 315 1.08 13.90 -25.56
C ASN A 315 1.88 12.59 -25.62
N ASP A 316 2.03 11.91 -24.49
CA ASP A 316 2.94 10.81 -24.30
C ASP A 316 2.26 9.64 -23.61
N ARG A 317 1.32 9.02 -24.34
CA ARG A 317 0.48 7.94 -23.83
C ARG A 317 1.29 6.75 -23.31
N ASP A 318 2.41 6.41 -23.94
CA ASP A 318 3.24 5.29 -23.51
C ASP A 318 3.80 5.53 -22.10
N MET A 319 4.22 6.77 -21.81
CA MET A 319 4.69 7.14 -20.48
C MET A 319 3.54 7.13 -19.45
N GLU A 320 2.36 7.64 -19.82
CA GLU A 320 1.17 7.58 -18.96
C GLU A 320 0.78 6.14 -18.62
N ASP A 321 0.78 5.24 -19.61
CA ASP A 321 0.44 3.82 -19.46
C ASP A 321 1.46 3.08 -18.57
N GLU A 322 2.75 3.39 -18.69
CA GLU A 322 3.79 2.84 -17.83
C GLU A 322 3.66 3.31 -16.37
N VAL A 323 3.42 4.61 -16.14
CA VAL A 323 3.22 5.16 -14.78
C VAL A 323 1.97 4.56 -14.14
N ALA A 324 0.86 4.48 -14.89
CA ALA A 324 -0.36 3.80 -14.47
C ALA A 324 -0.11 2.34 -14.09
N THR A 325 0.69 1.63 -14.88
CA THR A 325 1.04 0.23 -14.64
C THR A 325 1.80 0.05 -13.33
N LEU A 326 2.82 0.88 -13.07
CA LEU A 326 3.58 0.83 -11.82
C LEU A 326 2.72 1.19 -10.61
N GLN A 327 1.86 2.21 -10.76
CA GLN A 327 0.94 2.64 -9.71
C GLN A 327 -0.05 1.53 -9.32
N ARG A 328 -0.61 0.84 -10.32
CA ARG A 328 -1.46 -0.34 -10.09
C ARG A 328 -0.67 -1.48 -9.46
N ALA A 329 0.53 -1.76 -9.96
CA ALA A 329 1.38 -2.83 -9.45
C ALA A 329 1.69 -2.61 -7.96
N GLU A 330 2.00 -1.38 -7.53
CA GLU A 330 2.31 -1.09 -6.13
C GLU A 330 1.18 -1.51 -5.18
N ILE A 331 -0.05 -1.06 -5.44
CA ILE A 331 -1.20 -1.36 -4.57
C ILE A 331 -1.56 -2.85 -4.58
N ILE A 332 -1.53 -3.48 -5.76
CA ILE A 332 -1.82 -4.92 -5.89
C ILE A 332 -0.75 -5.76 -5.19
N LEU A 333 0.53 -5.41 -5.33
CA LEU A 333 1.62 -6.11 -4.65
C LEU A 333 1.54 -5.94 -3.14
N LEU A 334 1.19 -4.76 -2.64
CA LEU A 334 0.94 -4.54 -1.21
C LEU A 334 -0.20 -5.42 -0.70
N LEU A 335 -1.34 -5.44 -1.40
CA LEU A 335 -2.46 -6.29 -1.05
C LEU A 335 -2.04 -7.77 -1.02
N ARG A 336 -1.43 -8.28 -2.09
CA ARG A 336 -0.98 -9.68 -2.19
C ARG A 336 0.03 -10.03 -1.10
N HIS A 337 0.97 -9.13 -0.81
CA HIS A 337 1.94 -9.33 0.26
C HIS A 337 1.26 -9.49 1.63
N GLU A 338 0.29 -8.64 1.94
CA GLU A 338 -0.43 -8.71 3.21
C GLU A 338 -1.34 -9.93 3.30
N LEU A 339 -2.03 -10.31 2.22
CA LEU A 339 -2.81 -11.55 2.15
C LEU A 339 -1.92 -12.77 2.43
N PHE A 340 -0.75 -12.83 1.81
CA PHE A 340 0.20 -13.92 2.04
C PHE A 340 0.65 -14.00 3.51
N ARG A 341 0.86 -12.85 4.16
CA ARG A 341 1.18 -12.79 5.59
C ARG A 341 0.03 -13.24 6.47
N CYS A 342 -1.21 -12.92 6.09
CA CYS A 342 -2.40 -13.40 6.80
C CYS A 342 -2.50 -14.93 6.75
N LEU A 343 -2.26 -15.52 5.58
CA LEU A 343 -2.34 -16.97 5.38
C LEU A 343 -1.22 -17.71 6.13
N ARG A 344 0.04 -17.26 6.01
CA ARG A 344 1.17 -17.88 6.71
C ARG A 344 1.14 -17.69 8.24
N GLY A 345 0.65 -16.55 8.71
CA GLY A 345 0.57 -16.24 10.14
C GLY A 345 -0.38 -17.15 10.93
N ASN A 346 -1.31 -17.81 10.24
CA ASN A 346 -2.28 -18.73 10.82
C ASN A 346 -1.82 -20.21 10.82
N GLY A 347 -0.56 -20.48 10.45
CA GLY A 347 -0.03 -21.85 10.39
C GLY A 347 -0.66 -22.71 9.28
N MET A 348 -1.18 -22.06 8.23
CA MET A 348 -1.66 -22.74 7.01
C MET A 348 -0.51 -23.01 6.04
#